data_AF-A0A956VUT0-F1
#
_entry.id   AF-A0A956VUT0-F1
#
_cell.length_a   1.000
_cell.length_b   1.000
_cell.length_c   1.000
_cell.angle_alpha   90.00
_cell.angle_beta   90.00
_cell.angle_gamma   90.00
#
_symmetry.space_group_name_H-M   'P 1'
#
loop_
_entity.id
_entity.type
_entity.pdbx_description
1 polymer ?
#
loop_
_entity_poly.entity_id
_entity_poly.type
_entity_poly.pdbx_seq_one_letter_code
_entity_poly.pdbx_strand_id
1 'polypeptide(L)' 'MARYTGPKCRKCRRYGVSLCGTAKCALIRRQNPPGPRPTRRRKISDRGQQLIEKQKVRFAYGLMEGQFRRYYDRAHRR' A
#
# COMPACT_ATOMS: atom_id res chain seq x y z
N MET A 1 -19.68 -5.16 -5.68
CA MET A 1 -18.30 -4.65 -5.91
C MET A 1 -17.36 -5.25 -4.87
N ALA A 2 -16.25 -5.86 -5.28
CA ALA A 2 -15.28 -6.42 -4.34
C ALA A 2 -14.47 -5.30 -3.66
N ARG A 3 -14.17 -5.45 -2.37
CA ARG A 3 -13.32 -4.53 -1.57
C ARG A 3 -12.36 -5.32 -0.69
N TYR A 4 -11.24 -4.72 -0.32
CA TYR A 4 -10.30 -5.35 0.61
C TYR A 4 -10.87 -5.36 2.04
N THR A 5 -11.21 -6.55 2.56
CA THR A 5 -11.73 -6.77 3.93
C THR A 5 -10.67 -7.24 4.91
N GLY A 6 -9.42 -7.42 4.45
CA GLY A 6 -8.32 -7.88 5.30
C GLY A 6 -7.78 -6.82 6.27
N PRO A 7 -6.76 -7.19 7.07
CA PRO A 7 -6.23 -6.32 8.12
C PRO A 7 -5.54 -5.05 7.56
N LYS A 8 -6.18 -3.88 7.72
CA LYS A 8 -5.69 -2.58 7.23
C LYS A 8 -4.34 -2.16 7.83
N CYS A 9 -4.16 -2.37 9.14
CA CYS A 9 -2.90 -2.04 9.84
C CYS A 9 -1.70 -2.85 9.30
N ARG A 10 -1.93 -4.06 8.75
CA ARG A 10 -0.86 -4.86 8.12
C ARG A 10 -0.35 -4.18 6.86
N LYS A 11 -1.22 -3.54 6.08
CA LYS A 11 -0.84 -2.76 4.89
C LYS A 11 -0.12 -1.48 5.27
N CYS A 12 -0.59 -0.77 6.31
CA CYS A 12 0.10 0.42 6.83
C CYS A 12 1.56 0.12 7.21
N ARG A 13 1.78 -0.96 7.97
CA ARG A 13 3.12 -1.42 8.36
C ARG A 13 3.97 -1.87 7.17
N ARG A 14 3.38 -2.51 6.16
CA ARG A 14 4.11 -2.95 4.96
C ARG A 14 4.61 -1.76 4.14
N TYR A 15 3.81 -0.69 4.03
CA TYR A 15 4.14 0.48 3.21
C TYR A 15 4.75 1.64 4.01
N GLY A 16 4.87 1.51 5.33
CA GLY A 16 5.49 2.52 6.20
C GLY A 16 4.68 3.81 6.35
N VAL A 17 3.42 3.84 5.89
CA VAL A 17 2.56 5.02 5.88
C VAL A 17 1.20 4.68 6.49
N SER A 18 0.60 5.63 7.20
CA SER A 18 -0.75 5.45 7.76
C SER A 18 -1.79 5.50 6.64
N LEU A 19 -2.21 4.33 6.16
CA LEU A 19 -3.25 4.18 5.14
C LEU A 19 -4.65 3.96 5.75
N CYS A 20 -4.73 3.64 7.04
CA CYS A 20 -5.99 3.35 7.71
C CYS A 20 -6.70 4.59 8.27
N GLY A 21 -6.03 5.74 8.30
CA GLY A 21 -6.61 7.01 8.77
C GLY A 21 -6.96 7.05 10.26
N THR A 22 -6.56 6.04 11.04
CA THR A 22 -6.90 5.95 12.47
C THR A 22 -5.73 6.36 13.36
N ALA A 23 -6.02 7.10 14.43
CA ALA A 23 -5.01 7.51 15.43
C ALA A 23 -4.39 6.31 16.16
N LYS A 24 -5.14 5.20 16.31
CA LYS A 24 -4.66 3.95 16.93
C LYS A 24 -3.95 3.01 15.94
N CYS A 25 -3.29 3.55 14.90
CA CYS A 25 -2.63 2.75 13.88
C CYS A 25 -1.46 1.95 14.46
N ALA A 26 -1.39 0.65 14.14
CA ALA A 26 -0.30 -0.22 14.60
C ALA A 26 1.08 0.19 14.05
N LEU A 27 1.13 1.02 13.00
CA LEU A 27 2.37 1.59 12.46
C LEU A 27 3.11 2.44 13.50
N ILE A 28 2.37 3.21 14.31
CA ILE A 28 2.93 4.10 15.33
C ILE A 28 3.69 3.27 16.39
N ARG A 29 3.11 2.14 16.79
CA ARG A 29 3.71 1.24 17.79
C ARG A 29 4.75 0.28 17.19
N ARG A 30 4.61 -0.09 15.92
CA ARG A 30 5.44 -1.12 15.24
C ARG A 30 5.71 -0.73 13.79
N GLN A 31 6.78 0.02 13.57
CA GLN A 31 7.15 0.53 12.23
C GLN A 31 7.67 -0.56 11.27
N ASN A 32 8.18 -1.67 11.79
CA ASN A 32 8.72 -2.74 10.96
C ASN A 32 7.62 -3.42 10.10
N PRO A 33 7.95 -3.85 8.86
CA PRO A 33 7.03 -4.58 8.02
C PRO A 33 6.55 -5.89 8.68
N PRO A 34 5.35 -6.37 8.35
CA PRO A 34 4.80 -7.58 8.94
C PRO A 34 5.46 -8.85 8.38
N GLY A 35 5.77 -9.81 9.27
CA GLY A 35 6.35 -11.12 8.92
C GLY A 35 7.79 -11.29 9.39
N PRO A 36 8.41 -12.46 9.15
CA PRO A 36 9.82 -12.71 9.45
C PRO A 36 10.71 -11.70 8.73
N ARG A 37 11.71 -11.16 9.43
CA ARG A 37 12.66 -10.21 8.83
C ARG A 37 13.63 -10.98 7.93
N PRO A 38 13.84 -10.56 6.67
CA PRO A 38 14.83 -11.20 5.82
C PRO A 38 16.23 -10.97 6.40
N THR A 39 17.09 -12.00 6.35
CA THR A 39 18.49 -11.96 6.80
C THR A 39 19.32 -10.93 6.04
N ARG A 40 19.01 -10.69 4.75
CA ARG A 40 19.65 -9.66 3.92
C ARG A 40 18.64 -8.67 3.37
N ARG A 41 18.95 -7.37 3.49
CA ARG A 41 18.18 -6.31 2.81
C ARG A 41 18.47 -6.38 1.30
N ARG A 42 17.42 -6.54 0.49
CA ARG A 42 17.51 -6.44 -0.97
C ARG A 42 17.28 -5.00 -1.39
N LYS A 43 18.08 -4.50 -2.33
CA LYS A 43 17.83 -3.19 -2.97
C LYS A 43 16.53 -3.28 -3.77
N ILE A 44 15.66 -2.29 -3.62
CA ILE A 44 14.42 -2.19 -4.39
C ILE A 44 14.80 -1.68 -5.79
N SER A 45 14.28 -2.31 -6.84
CA SER A 45 14.43 -1.82 -8.21
C SER A 45 13.50 -0.63 -8.47
N ASP A 46 13.75 0.15 -9.52
CA ASP A 46 12.92 1.32 -9.86
C ASP A 46 11.45 0.92 -10.08
N ARG A 47 11.22 -0.18 -10.81
CA ARG A 47 9.87 -0.76 -10.97
C ARG A 47 9.26 -1.19 -9.63
N GLY A 48 10.08 -1.70 -8.71
CA GLY A 48 9.65 -2.06 -7.36
C GLY A 48 9.20 -0.84 -6.57
N GLN A 49 9.89 0.29 -6.70
CA GLN A 49 9.52 1.55 -6.08
C GLN A 49 8.21 2.09 -6.67
N GLN A 50 8.08 2.09 -8.00
CA GLN A 50 6.84 2.48 -8.69
C GLN A 50 5.64 1.62 -8.24
N LEU A 51 5.85 0.29 -8.10
CA LEU A 51 4.81 -0.61 -7.62
C LEU A 51 4.41 -0.30 -6.18
N ILE A 52 5.35 0.04 -5.30
CA ILE A 52 5.06 0.44 -3.92
C ILE A 52 4.18 1.69 -3.90
N GLU A 53 4.53 2.73 -4.66
CA GLU A 53 3.76 3.98 -4.71
C GLU A 53 2.34 3.75 -5.27
N LYS A 54 2.23 2.98 -6.36
CA LYS A 54 0.93 2.57 -6.92
C LYS A 54 0.06 1.90 -5.86
N GLN A 55 0.62 0.94 -5.12
CA GLN A 55 -0.13 0.21 -4.11
C GLN A 55 -0.52 1.09 -2.92
N LYS A 56 0.33 2.04 -2.48
CA LYS A 56 -0.02 3.01 -1.43
C LYS A 56 -1.29 3.77 -1.78
N VAL A 57 -1.34 4.38 -2.97
CA VAL A 57 -2.50 5.14 -3.43
C VAL A 57 -3.74 4.25 -3.52
N ARG A 58 -3.59 3.07 -4.13
CA ARG A 58 -4.71 2.12 -4.26
C ARG A 58 -5.31 1.73 -2.91
N PHE A 59 -4.49 1.45 -1.90
CA PHE A 59 -4.97 1.09 -0.57
C PHE A 59 -5.49 2.28 0.22
N ALA A 60 -4.93 3.48 0.05
CA ALA A 60 -5.41 4.71 0.69
C ALA A 60 -6.87 5.00 0.30
N TYR A 61 -7.19 4.89 -0.99
CA TYR A 61 -8.54 5.12 -1.51
C TYR A 61 -9.44 3.87 -1.50
N GLY A 62 -8.94 2.73 -1.01
CA GLY A 62 -9.72 1.48 -0.96
C GLY A 62 -10.11 0.91 -2.33
N LEU A 63 -9.35 1.23 -3.38
CA LEU A 63 -9.67 0.87 -4.76
C LEU A 63 -9.19 -0.54 -5.14
N MET A 64 -9.93 -1.16 -6.07
CA MET A 64 -9.46 -2.38 -6.75
C MET A 64 -8.51 -2.02 -7.90
N GLU A 65 -7.61 -2.93 -8.25
CA GLU A 65 -6.56 -2.70 -9.26
C GLU A 65 -7.16 -2.31 -10.63
N GLY A 66 -8.23 -2.98 -11.06
CA GLY A 66 -8.91 -2.66 -12.32
C GLY A 66 -9.59 -1.28 -12.31
N GLN A 67 -10.21 -0.90 -11.19
CA GLN A 67 -10.82 0.42 -11.03
C GLN A 67 -9.75 1.52 -11.01
N PHE A 68 -8.66 1.31 -10.27
CA PHE A 68 -7.51 2.21 -10.23
C PHE A 68 -6.92 2.43 -11.63
N ARG A 69 -6.73 1.36 -12.41
CA ARG A 69 -6.23 1.46 -13.79
C ARG A 69 -7.16 2.28 -14.68
N ARG A 70 -8.48 2.06 -14.62
CA ARG A 70 -9.45 2.85 -15.38
C ARG A 70 -9.41 4.34 -15.01
N TYR A 71 -9.25 4.67 -13.73
CA TYR A 71 -9.11 6.07 -13.31
C TYR A 71 -7.82 6.69 -13.82
N TYR A 72 -6.71 5.96 -13.77
CA TYR A 72 -5.45 6.41 -14.34
C TYR A 72 -5.56 6.67 -15.84
N ASP A 73 -6.11 5.71 -16.60
CA ASP A 73 -6.28 5.84 -18.05
C ASP A 73 -7.21 7.02 -18.40
N ARG A 74 -8.27 7.24 -17.61
CA ARG A 74 -9.18 8.38 -17.79
C ARG A 74 -8.51 9.71 -17.50
N ALA A 75 -7.69 9.78 -16.45
CA ALA A 75 -6.96 10.98 -16.07
C ALA A 75 -5.85 11.31 -17.08
N HIS A 76 -5.16 10.30 -17.61
CA HIS A 76 -4.09 10.48 -18.60
C HIS A 76 -4.60 10.91 -19.98
N ARG A 77 -5.84 10.57 -20.34
CA ARG A 77 -6.44 10.99 -21.62
C ARG A 77 -6.91 12.46 -21.63
N ARG A 78 -6.96 13.10 -20.47
CA ARG A 78 -7.19 14.54 -20.34
C ARG A 78 -5.85 15.25 -20.26
#